data_AF-A0A9E1YYW8-F1
#
_entry.id   AF-A0A9E1YYW8-F1
#
_cell.length_a   1.000
_cell.length_b   1.000
_cell.length_c   1.000
_cell.angle_alpha   90.00
_cell.angle_beta   90.00
_cell.angle_gamma   90.00
#
_symmetry.space_group_name_H-M   'P 1'
#
loop_
_entity.id
_entity.type
_entity.pdbx_description
1 polymer ?
#
loop_
_entity_poly.entity_id
_entity_poly.type
_entity_poly.pdbx_seq_one_letter_code
_entity_poly.pdbx_strand_id
1 'polypeptide(L)'
;MDWISIIILVLFVLYASICVLITLVGLPGTWLMVGGAIVVTACNPLWNETSIWGWVTIGIVLGLAVCGEIFETAAAGLGSKAGGGTKRGMVGAIVGSMIGALALTFFIPIPLVGTLIGAIAGAFAGALLGELSHTEIATKSELAKSATGAAIGRVLGILGKTGIAAICWCVLFITPFV
;
A
#
# COMPACT_ATOMS: atom_id res chain seq x y z
N MET A 1 26.82 7.66 17.53
CA MET A 1 26.87 6.79 16.33
C MET A 1 28.26 6.87 15.74
N ASP A 2 28.83 5.73 15.37
CA ASP A 2 30.08 5.68 14.60
C ASP A 2 29.82 6.04 13.12
N TRP A 3 30.89 6.27 12.36
CA TRP A 3 30.80 6.72 10.96
C TRP A 3 30.19 5.67 10.01
N ILE A 4 30.33 4.36 10.28
CA ILE A 4 29.74 3.29 9.46
C ILE A 4 28.22 3.32 9.63
N SER A 5 27.73 3.42 10.87
CA SER A 5 26.30 3.52 11.15
C SER A 5 25.66 4.76 10.50
N ILE A 6 26.38 5.88 10.43
CA ILE A 6 25.92 7.10 9.75
C ILE A 6 25.76 6.84 8.25
N ILE A 7 26.75 6.22 7.60
CA ILE A 7 26.68 5.91 6.17
C ILE A 7 25.51 4.97 5.88
N ILE A 8 25.34 3.92 6.68
CA ILE A 8 24.24 2.96 6.53
C ILE A 8 22.89 3.67 6.70
N LEU A 9 22.75 4.54 7.70
CA LEU A 9 21.52 5.30 7.91
C LEU A 9 21.22 6.22 6.73
N VAL A 10 22.21 6.94 6.19
CA VAL A 10 22.02 7.80 5.01
C VAL A 10 21.57 6.99 3.79
N LEU A 11 22.23 5.87 3.51
CA LEU A 11 21.85 4.98 2.40
C LEU A 11 20.44 4.40 2.61
N PHE A 12 20.12 3.98 3.84
CA PHE A 12 18.81 3.47 4.19
C PHE A 12 17.71 4.53 4.00
N VAL A 13 17.95 5.77 4.41
CA VAL A 13 16.98 6.87 4.25
C VAL A 13 16.70 7.15 2.78
N LEU A 14 17.73 7.15 1.93
CA LEU A 14 17.56 7.28 0.47
C LEU A 14 16.74 6.12 -0.10
N TYR A 15 17.06 4.89 0.31
CA TYR A 15 16.28 3.69 -0.05
C TYR A 15 14.82 3.78 0.40
N ALA A 16 14.59 4.21 1.65
CA ALA A 16 13.26 4.34 2.22
C ALA A 16 12.45 5.44 1.53
N SER A 17 13.09 6.54 1.08
CA SER A 17 12.44 7.57 0.25
C SER A 17 11.91 6.99 -1.06
N ILE A 18 12.69 6.13 -1.72
CA ILE A 18 12.24 5.40 -2.92
C ILE A 18 11.07 4.48 -2.58
N CYS A 19 11.08 3.82 -1.42
CA CYS A 19 9.98 2.97 -0.97
C CYS A 19 8.67 3.76 -0.76
N VAL A 20 8.74 5.02 -0.30
CA VAL A 20 7.55 5.90 -0.23
C VAL A 20 7.01 6.18 -1.64
N LEU A 21 7.87 6.49 -2.61
CA LEU A 21 7.46 6.72 -4.00
C LEU A 21 6.88 5.47 -4.66
N ILE A 22 7.44 4.29 -4.38
CA ILE A 22 6.90 3.00 -4.82
C ILE A 22 5.49 2.78 -4.25
N THR A 23 5.25 3.18 -2.99
CA THR A 23 3.93 3.07 -2.37
C THR A 23 2.88 3.94 -3.07
N LEU A 24 3.28 5.12 -3.57
CA LEU A 24 2.39 6.04 -4.29
C LEU A 24 1.77 5.44 -5.57
N VAL A 25 2.42 4.43 -6.17
CA VAL A 25 1.89 3.74 -7.35
C VAL A 25 1.12 2.45 -7.00
N GLY A 26 0.89 2.18 -5.72
CA GLY A 26 0.15 0.99 -5.25
C GLY A 26 1.00 -0.29 -5.12
N LEU A 27 2.33 -0.18 -5.16
CA LEU A 27 3.26 -1.29 -4.94
C LEU A 27 3.60 -1.46 -3.44
N PRO A 28 4.14 -2.60 -3.00
CA PRO A 28 4.38 -2.92 -1.59
C PRO A 28 5.62 -2.19 -0.98
N GLY A 29 5.73 -0.88 -1.18
CA GLY A 29 6.88 -0.09 -0.72
C GLY A 29 7.06 -0.05 0.81
N THR A 30 5.96 -0.04 1.58
CA THR A 30 6.01 -0.16 3.05
C THR A 30 6.66 -1.46 3.51
N TRP A 31 6.38 -2.57 2.83
CA TRP A 31 6.98 -3.88 3.13
C TRP A 31 8.47 -3.93 2.79
N LEU A 32 8.86 -3.33 1.66
CA LEU A 32 10.27 -3.18 1.29
C LEU A 32 11.02 -2.38 2.37
N MET A 33 10.44 -1.26 2.80
CA MET A 33 11.01 -0.42 3.85
C MET A 33 11.19 -1.18 5.18
N VAL A 34 10.16 -1.90 5.64
CA VAL A 34 10.24 -2.74 6.84
C VAL A 34 11.30 -3.84 6.69
N GLY A 35 11.33 -4.52 5.55
CA GLY A 35 12.32 -5.55 5.26
C GLY A 35 13.76 -5.01 5.30
N GLY A 36 14.00 -3.85 4.68
CA GLY A 36 15.29 -3.17 4.75
C GLY A 36 15.68 -2.81 6.18
N ALA A 37 14.75 -2.29 6.98
CA ALA A 37 15.00 -1.93 8.37
C ALA A 37 15.34 -3.18 9.23
N ILE A 38 14.65 -4.30 8.99
CA ILE A 38 14.95 -5.59 9.62
C ILE A 38 16.34 -6.07 9.23
N VAL A 39 16.71 -6.02 7.95
CA VAL A 39 18.04 -6.43 7.46
C VAL A 39 19.14 -5.60 8.12
N VAL A 40 19.00 -4.27 8.15
CA VAL A 40 19.99 -3.41 8.80
C VAL A 40 20.08 -3.71 10.30
N THR A 41 18.94 -3.87 10.98
CA THR A 41 18.92 -4.18 12.42
C THR A 41 19.55 -5.54 12.72
N ALA A 42 19.26 -6.55 11.91
CA ALA A 42 19.81 -7.91 12.07
C ALA A 42 21.31 -7.96 11.77
N CYS A 43 21.79 -7.19 10.80
CA CYS A 43 23.21 -7.15 10.43
C CYS A 43 24.03 -6.21 11.32
N ASN A 44 23.40 -5.35 12.14
CA ASN A 44 24.09 -4.36 12.98
C ASN A 44 25.27 -4.90 13.80
N PRO A 45 25.18 -6.08 14.44
CA PRO A 45 26.30 -6.66 15.19
C PRO A 45 27.58 -6.89 14.37
N LEU A 46 27.52 -6.85 13.04
CA LEU A 46 28.68 -6.98 12.16
C LEU A 46 29.58 -5.74 12.15
N TRP A 47 29.07 -4.57 12.55
CA TRP A 47 29.83 -3.32 12.54
C TRP A 47 29.71 -2.48 13.81
N ASN A 48 28.66 -2.66 14.62
CA ASN A 48 28.50 -1.97 15.90
C ASN A 48 27.68 -2.80 16.90
N GLU A 49 28.06 -2.78 18.18
CA GLU A 49 27.29 -3.40 19.27
C GLU A 49 26.01 -2.62 19.61
N THR A 50 26.01 -1.30 19.39
CA THR A 50 24.85 -0.44 19.61
C THR A 50 23.96 -0.45 18.36
N SER A 51 22.72 -0.90 18.50
CA SER A 51 21.76 -0.95 17.39
C SER A 51 21.30 0.43 16.95
N ILE A 52 21.22 0.66 15.64
CA ILE A 52 20.62 1.88 15.05
C ILE A 52 19.13 1.97 15.43
N TRP A 53 18.42 0.84 15.42
CA TRP A 53 17.02 0.75 15.82
C TRP A 53 16.80 -0.39 16.83
N GLY A 54 15.96 -0.15 17.82
CA GLY A 54 15.45 -1.22 18.68
C GLY A 54 14.34 -2.02 17.99
N TRP A 55 14.15 -3.28 18.43
CA TRP A 55 13.07 -4.14 17.92
C TRP A 55 11.66 -3.57 18.13
N VAL A 56 11.47 -2.70 19.13
CA VAL A 56 10.22 -1.97 19.34
C VAL A 56 9.92 -1.03 18.17
N THR A 57 10.92 -0.28 17.69
CA THR A 57 10.78 0.59 16.51
C THR A 57 10.39 -0.22 15.28
N ILE A 58 11.04 -1.37 15.06
CA ILE A 58 10.71 -2.29 13.97
C ILE A 58 9.26 -2.79 14.10
N GLY A 59 8.83 -3.17 15.30
CA GLY A 59 7.46 -3.58 15.58
C GLY A 59 6.43 -2.49 15.29
N ILE A 60 6.71 -1.23 15.63
CA ILE A 60 5.84 -0.08 15.34
C ILE A 60 5.70 0.11 13.83
N VAL A 61 6.81 0.14 13.10
CA VAL A 61 6.80 0.34 11.63
C VAL A 61 6.11 -0.83 10.92
N LEU A 62 6.33 -2.07 11.38
CA LEU A 62 5.62 -3.25 10.88
C LEU A 62 4.11 -3.13 11.11
N GLY A 63 3.69 -2.72 12.32
CA GLY A 63 2.29 -2.49 12.65
C GLY A 63 1.65 -1.42 11.77
N LEU A 64 2.35 -0.31 11.54
CA LEU A 64 1.92 0.74 10.61
C LEU A 64 1.81 0.22 9.17
N ALA A 65 2.77 -0.57 8.70
CA ALA A 65 2.73 -1.15 7.35
C ALA A 65 1.50 -2.05 7.16
N VAL A 66 1.17 -2.88 8.15
CA VAL A 66 -0.06 -3.71 8.16
C VAL A 66 -1.30 -2.83 8.12
N CYS A 67 -1.37 -1.79 8.96
CA CYS A 67 -2.49 -0.84 8.96
C CYS A 67 -2.66 -0.16 7.59
N GLY A 68 -1.56 0.21 6.93
CA GLY A 68 -1.58 0.79 5.59
C GLY A 68 -2.11 -0.17 4.53
N GLU A 69 -1.72 -1.44 4.58
CA GLU A 69 -2.22 -2.47 3.66
C GLU A 69 -3.73 -2.71 3.83
N ILE A 70 -4.18 -2.79 5.09
CA ILE A 70 -5.60 -2.94 5.42
C ILE A 70 -6.37 -1.71 4.93
N PHE A 71 -5.86 -0.50 5.18
CA PHE A 71 -6.49 0.74 4.74
C PHE A 71 -6.63 0.80 3.23
N GLU A 72 -5.56 0.54 2.48
CA GLU A 72 -5.55 0.58 1.01
C GLU A 72 -6.55 -0.42 0.41
N THR A 73 -6.57 -1.63 0.95
CA THR A 73 -7.42 -2.72 0.48
C THR A 73 -8.88 -2.46 0.83
N ALA A 74 -9.16 -2.06 2.07
CA ALA A 74 -10.51 -1.79 2.54
C ALA A 74 -11.12 -0.58 1.83
N ALA A 75 -10.33 0.45 1.48
CA ALA A 75 -10.82 1.67 0.86
C ALA A 75 -11.52 1.42 -0.48
N ALA A 76 -11.06 0.48 -1.30
CA ALA A 76 -11.74 0.11 -2.55
C ALA A 76 -13.13 -0.49 -2.28
N GLY A 77 -13.24 -1.42 -1.33
CA GLY A 77 -14.52 -2.01 -0.94
C GLY A 77 -15.47 -0.98 -0.29
N LEU A 78 -14.97 -0.19 0.65
CA LEU A 78 -15.76 0.87 1.31
C LEU A 78 -16.19 1.95 0.31
N GLY A 79 -15.37 2.26 -0.68
CA GLY A 79 -15.72 3.14 -1.79
C GLY A 79 -16.90 2.60 -2.61
N SER A 80 -16.90 1.29 -2.93
CA SER A 80 -18.04 0.64 -3.57
C SER A 80 -19.31 0.77 -2.73
N LYS A 81 -19.21 0.49 -1.43
CA LYS A 81 -20.34 0.62 -0.49
C LYS A 81 -20.86 2.05 -0.40
N ALA A 82 -19.97 3.05 -0.36
CA ALA A 82 -20.35 4.45 -0.34
C ALA A 82 -21.09 4.88 -1.62
N GLY A 83 -20.80 4.24 -2.74
CA GLY A 83 -21.54 4.38 -4.00
C GLY A 83 -22.88 3.63 -4.05
N GLY A 84 -23.31 3.00 -2.95
CA GLY A 84 -24.54 2.20 -2.88
C GLY A 84 -24.35 0.71 -3.17
N GLY A 85 -23.11 0.25 -3.32
CA GLY A 85 -22.80 -1.15 -3.61
C GLY A 85 -23.13 -2.12 -2.47
N THR A 86 -23.46 -3.34 -2.86
CA THR A 86 -23.69 -4.48 -1.96
C THR A 86 -22.37 -5.08 -1.45
N LYS A 87 -22.47 -6.04 -0.51
CA LYS A 87 -21.30 -6.81 -0.05
C LYS A 87 -20.56 -7.50 -1.20
N ARG A 88 -21.27 -7.93 -2.26
CA ARG A 88 -20.65 -8.58 -3.42
C ARG A 88 -19.84 -7.59 -4.25
N GLY A 89 -20.35 -6.36 -4.45
CA GLY A 89 -19.59 -5.27 -5.05
C GLY A 89 -18.34 -4.90 -4.26
N MET A 90 -18.43 -4.85 -2.92
CA MET A 90 -17.27 -4.58 -2.07
C MET A 90 -16.16 -5.63 -2.24
N VAL A 91 -16.51 -6.92 -2.16
CA VAL A 91 -15.55 -8.01 -2.31
C VAL A 91 -15.00 -8.05 -3.74
N GLY A 92 -15.88 -7.84 -4.73
CA GLY A 92 -15.50 -7.72 -6.13
C GLY A 92 -14.49 -6.60 -6.36
N ALA A 93 -14.68 -5.42 -5.76
CA ALA A 93 -13.75 -4.30 -5.83
C ALA A 93 -12.35 -4.68 -5.30
N ILE A 94 -12.31 -5.31 -4.13
CA ILE A 94 -11.05 -5.73 -3.49
C ILE A 94 -10.31 -6.73 -4.37
N VAL A 95 -10.97 -7.85 -4.71
CA VAL A 95 -10.36 -8.92 -5.52
C VAL A 95 -9.99 -8.41 -6.91
N GLY A 96 -10.89 -7.65 -7.53
CA GLY A 96 -10.68 -7.06 -8.85
C GLY A 96 -9.48 -6.11 -8.86
N SER A 97 -9.30 -5.28 -7.82
CA SER A 97 -8.14 -4.40 -7.70
C SER A 97 -6.81 -5.17 -7.63
N MET A 98 -6.77 -6.28 -6.89
CA MET A 98 -5.57 -7.10 -6.79
C MET A 98 -5.24 -7.79 -8.11
N ILE A 99 -6.24 -8.42 -8.74
CA ILE A 99 -6.08 -9.10 -10.03
C ILE A 99 -5.71 -8.11 -11.13
N GLY A 100 -6.41 -6.98 -11.19
CA GLY A 100 -6.19 -5.94 -12.19
C GLY A 100 -4.80 -5.33 -12.06
N ALA A 101 -4.35 -5.04 -10.83
CA ALA A 101 -2.99 -4.60 -10.56
C ALA A 101 -1.98 -5.58 -11.15
N LEU A 102 -2.03 -6.85 -10.71
CA LEU A 102 -1.11 -7.89 -11.17
C LEU A 102 -1.14 -8.08 -12.69
N ALA A 103 -2.32 -8.17 -13.29
CA ALA A 103 -2.45 -8.37 -14.73
C ALA A 103 -1.80 -7.22 -15.50
N LEU A 104 -2.21 -5.97 -15.24
CA LEU A 104 -1.72 -4.83 -16.02
C LEU A 104 -0.27 -4.45 -15.72
N THR A 105 0.29 -4.84 -14.57
CA THR A 105 1.74 -4.73 -14.32
C THR A 105 2.55 -5.47 -15.39
N PHE A 106 2.11 -6.64 -15.85
CA PHE A 106 2.82 -7.43 -16.86
C PHE A 106 2.46 -7.04 -18.30
N PHE A 107 1.24 -6.52 -18.53
CA PHE A 107 0.80 -6.13 -19.87
C PHE A 107 1.28 -4.74 -20.30
N ILE A 108 1.45 -3.80 -19.36
CA ILE A 108 1.89 -2.44 -19.69
C ILE A 108 3.42 -2.37 -19.55
N PRO A 109 4.17 -1.94 -20.59
CA PRO A 109 5.64 -1.91 -20.59
C PRO A 109 6.28 -1.03 -19.50
N ILE A 110 5.48 -0.23 -18.80
CA ILE A 110 5.87 0.60 -17.66
C ILE A 110 5.20 0.00 -16.41
N PRO A 111 5.88 -0.89 -15.65
CA PRO A 111 5.25 -1.67 -14.58
C PRO A 111 4.55 -0.83 -13.50
N LEU A 112 5.11 0.33 -13.16
CA LEU A 112 4.57 1.26 -12.17
C LEU A 112 3.20 1.81 -12.61
N VAL A 113 3.08 2.20 -13.88
CA VAL A 113 1.83 2.73 -14.46
C VAL A 113 0.81 1.61 -14.64
N GLY A 114 1.28 0.43 -15.07
CA GLY A 114 0.45 -0.75 -15.23
C GLY A 114 -0.24 -1.16 -13.93
N THR A 115 0.51 -1.20 -12.83
CA THR A 115 -0.01 -1.55 -11.50
C THR A 115 -1.10 -0.59 -11.05
N LEU A 116 -0.85 0.72 -11.16
CA LEU A 116 -1.79 1.75 -10.71
C LEU A 116 -3.09 1.72 -11.53
N ILE A 117 -2.99 1.72 -12.85
CA ILE A 117 -4.15 1.66 -13.75
C ILE A 117 -4.90 0.34 -13.53
N GLY A 118 -4.16 -0.76 -13.43
CA GLY A 118 -4.71 -2.09 -13.17
C GLY A 118 -5.51 -2.16 -11.88
N ALA A 119 -4.98 -1.59 -10.80
CA ALA A 119 -5.66 -1.59 -9.52
C ALA A 119 -6.98 -0.81 -9.57
N ILE A 120 -6.98 0.36 -10.22
CA ILE A 120 -8.17 1.23 -10.32
C ILE A 120 -9.21 0.62 -11.25
N ALA A 121 -8.80 0.20 -12.45
CA ALA A 121 -9.69 -0.43 -13.43
C ALA A 121 -10.22 -1.77 -12.91
N GLY A 122 -9.37 -2.55 -12.23
CA GLY A 122 -9.74 -3.78 -11.57
C GLY A 122 -10.73 -3.56 -10.44
N ALA A 123 -10.56 -2.53 -9.61
CA ALA A 123 -11.53 -2.17 -8.57
C ALA A 123 -12.90 -1.85 -9.18
N PHE A 124 -12.91 -1.05 -10.24
CA PHE A 124 -14.12 -0.65 -10.96
C PHE A 124 -14.83 -1.87 -11.58
N ALA A 125 -14.12 -2.66 -12.38
CA ALA A 125 -14.67 -3.84 -13.05
C ALA A 125 -15.11 -4.91 -12.04
N GLY A 126 -14.32 -5.13 -11.00
CA GLY A 126 -14.64 -6.06 -9.92
C GLY A 126 -15.89 -5.67 -9.16
N ALA A 127 -16.06 -4.38 -8.85
CA ALA A 127 -17.29 -3.86 -8.24
C ALA A 127 -18.50 -4.07 -9.15
N LEU A 128 -18.39 -3.74 -10.45
CA LEU A 128 -19.46 -3.97 -11.42
C LEU A 128 -19.88 -5.44 -11.49
N LEU A 129 -18.91 -6.35 -11.64
CA LEU A 129 -19.18 -7.79 -11.71
C LEU A 129 -19.78 -8.32 -10.40
N GLY A 130 -19.30 -7.82 -9.26
CA GLY A 130 -19.85 -8.13 -7.95
C GLY A 130 -21.32 -7.72 -7.82
N GLU A 131 -21.66 -6.51 -8.27
CA GLU A 131 -23.05 -6.02 -8.25
C GLU A 131 -23.94 -6.75 -9.26
N LEU A 132 -23.45 -7.06 -10.46
CA LEU A 132 -24.21 -7.83 -11.45
C LEU A 132 -24.51 -9.26 -11.00
N SER A 133 -23.71 -9.80 -10.09
CA SER A 133 -23.98 -11.10 -9.47
C SER A 133 -25.04 -11.03 -8.36
N HIS A 134 -25.45 -9.84 -7.92
CA HIS A 134 -26.49 -9.66 -6.91
C HIS A 134 -27.88 -9.93 -7.50
N THR A 135 -28.75 -10.54 -6.71
CA THR A 135 -30.06 -11.06 -7.17
C THR A 135 -31.06 -9.95 -7.51
N GLU A 136 -30.90 -8.77 -6.91
CA GLU A 136 -31.73 -7.61 -7.23
C GLU A 136 -31.19 -6.86 -8.45
N ILE A 137 -32.08 -6.50 -9.37
CA ILE A 137 -31.73 -5.79 -10.60
C ILE A 137 -31.37 -4.35 -10.25
N ALA A 138 -30.08 -4.10 -10.04
CA ALA A 138 -29.55 -2.75 -9.92
C ALA A 138 -29.70 -1.99 -11.24
N THR A 139 -30.11 -0.73 -11.16
CA THR A 139 -30.13 0.16 -12.33
C THR A 139 -28.70 0.44 -12.81
N LYS A 140 -28.55 0.79 -14.09
CA LYS A 140 -27.24 1.17 -14.66
C LYS A 140 -26.58 2.32 -13.86
N SER A 141 -27.38 3.23 -13.31
CA SER A 141 -26.91 4.35 -12.50
C SER A 141 -26.31 3.87 -11.17
N GLU A 142 -26.95 2.92 -10.48
CA GLU A 142 -26.46 2.35 -9.22
C GLU A 142 -25.17 1.56 -9.43
N LEU A 143 -25.12 0.73 -10.48
CA LEU A 143 -23.90 0.00 -10.87
C LEU A 143 -22.72 0.95 -11.11
N ALA A 144 -22.95 2.02 -11.88
CA ALA A 144 -21.91 3.00 -12.19
C ALA A 144 -21.44 3.75 -10.94
N LYS A 145 -22.35 4.12 -10.03
CA LYS A 145 -22.00 4.79 -8.76
C LYS A 145 -21.17 3.89 -7.86
N SER A 146 -21.56 2.62 -7.69
CA SER A 146 -20.79 1.64 -6.91
C SER A 146 -19.39 1.43 -7.50
N ALA A 147 -19.28 1.21 -8.80
CA ALA A 147 -18.00 1.00 -9.46
C ALA A 147 -17.08 2.23 -9.43
N THR A 148 -17.64 3.42 -9.67
CA THR A 148 -16.88 4.68 -9.56
C THR A 148 -16.44 4.92 -8.12
N GLY A 149 -17.31 4.64 -7.15
CA GLY A 149 -16.97 4.66 -5.74
C GLY A 149 -15.80 3.74 -5.40
N ALA A 150 -15.77 2.52 -5.97
CA ALA A 150 -14.67 1.58 -5.80
C ALA A 150 -13.34 2.11 -6.35
N ALA A 151 -13.35 2.69 -7.55
CA ALA A 151 -12.19 3.30 -8.17
C ALA A 151 -11.64 4.47 -7.35
N ILE A 152 -12.52 5.39 -6.92
CA ILE A 152 -12.15 6.52 -6.04
C ILE A 152 -11.61 6.01 -4.71
N GLY A 153 -12.29 5.02 -4.12
CA GLY A 153 -11.86 4.36 -2.89
C GLY A 153 -10.46 3.78 -3.02
N ARG A 154 -10.14 3.13 -4.14
CA ARG A 154 -8.79 2.61 -4.39
C ARG A 154 -7.73 3.73 -4.45
N VAL A 155 -8.02 4.83 -5.13
CA VAL A 155 -7.11 5.99 -5.19
C VAL A 155 -6.87 6.57 -3.79
N LEU A 156 -7.94 6.79 -3.02
CA LEU A 156 -7.85 7.29 -1.65
C LEU A 156 -7.09 6.33 -0.73
N GLY A 157 -7.26 5.02 -0.93
CA GLY A 157 -6.51 3.97 -0.24
C GLY A 157 -5.00 4.08 -0.48
N ILE A 158 -4.59 4.24 -1.74
CA ILE A 158 -3.17 4.40 -2.12
C ILE A 158 -2.57 5.66 -1.48
N LEU A 159 -3.30 6.78 -1.54
CA LEU A 159 -2.87 8.03 -0.92
C LEU A 159 -2.73 7.90 0.60
N GLY A 160 -3.70 7.27 1.26
CA GLY A 160 -3.64 7.04 2.71
C GLY A 160 -2.49 6.13 3.11
N LYS A 161 -2.26 5.03 2.39
CA LYS A 161 -1.10 4.14 2.61
C LYS A 161 0.23 4.87 2.37
N THR A 162 0.29 5.74 1.38
CA THR A 162 1.48 6.57 1.12
C THR A 162 1.75 7.53 2.29
N GLY A 163 0.71 8.12 2.87
CA GLY A 163 0.84 8.90 4.11
C GLY A 163 1.40 8.07 5.26
N ILE A 164 0.93 6.83 5.43
CA ILE A 164 1.46 5.90 6.43
C ILE A 164 2.92 5.53 6.13
N ALA A 165 3.28 5.32 4.87
CA ALA A 165 4.67 5.08 4.46
C ALA A 165 5.58 6.26 4.80
N ALA A 166 5.12 7.50 4.64
CA ALA A 166 5.85 8.69 5.04
C ALA A 166 6.03 8.76 6.57
N ILE A 167 5.03 8.36 7.36
CA ILE A 167 5.16 8.25 8.82
C ILE A 167 6.22 7.20 9.19
N CYS A 168 6.17 6.01 8.57
CA CYS A 168 7.19 4.98 8.75
C CYS A 168 8.60 5.50 8.46
N TRP A 169 8.76 6.22 7.34
CA TRP A 169 10.01 6.86 6.96
C TRP A 169 10.49 7.86 8.03
N CYS A 170 9.62 8.73 8.52
CA CYS A 170 9.95 9.68 9.58
C CYS A 170 10.37 8.98 10.88
N VAL A 171 9.67 7.92 11.29
CA VAL A 171 10.03 7.13 12.48
C VAL A 171 11.43 6.55 12.33
N LEU A 172 11.73 5.91 11.20
CA LEU A 172 13.04 5.30 10.96
C LEU A 172 14.16 6.33 10.80
N PHE A 173 13.85 7.53 10.30
CA PHE A 173 14.80 8.63 10.21
C PHE A 173 15.10 9.26 11.58
N ILE A 174 14.10 9.48 12.43
CA ILE A 174 14.24 10.24 13.68
C ILE A 174 14.76 9.37 14.82
N THR A 175 14.28 8.14 14.96
CA THR A 175 14.57 7.29 16.12
C THR A 175 16.05 6.99 16.40
N PRO A 176 16.97 6.92 15.41
CA PRO A 176 18.40 6.76 15.70
C PRO A 176 19.04 7.92 16.48
N PHE A 177 18.37 9.06 16.55
CA PHE A 177 18.87 10.30 17.17
C PHE A 177 18.23 10.62 18.52
N VAL A 178 17.33 9.77 19.01
CA VAL A 178 16.61 9.91 20.29
C VAL A 178 17.09 8.83 21.25
#